data_AF-A0A2M7U917-F1
#
_entry.id   AF-A0A2M7U917-F1
#
_cell.length_a   1.000
_cell.length_b   1.000
_cell.length_c   1.000
_cell.angle_alpha   90.00
_cell.angle_beta   90.00
_cell.angle_gamma   90.00
#
_symmetry.space_group_name_H-M   'P 1'
#
loop_
_entity.id
_entity.type
_entity.pdbx_description
1 polymer ?
#
loop_
_entity_poly.entity_id
_entity_poly.type
_entity_poly.pdbx_seq_one_letter_code
_entity_poly.pdbx_strand_id
1 'polypeptide(L)'
;AIKFGNKKEILENLHNDFEPLAVKCCPKITSIKSDLINNDALDTLLAGSGFSIVGFFDSKNEAVNAFNNLKVKYKNIFYASTK
;
A
#
# COMPACT_ATOMS: atom_id res chain seq x y z
N ALA A 1 13.54 13.75 2.97
CA ALA A 1 12.19 13.20 2.72
C ALA A 1 11.06 14.14 3.20
N ILE A 2 10.41 13.91 4.36
CA ILE A 2 9.11 14.56 4.72
C ILE A 2 9.18 16.09 4.78
N LYS A 3 10.13 16.68 5.52
CA LYS A 3 10.26 18.14 5.69
C LYS A 3 10.36 18.89 4.35
N PHE A 4 10.90 18.24 3.33
CA PHE A 4 11.15 18.82 2.01
C PHE A 4 10.14 18.39 0.95
N GLY A 5 9.12 17.60 1.32
CA GLY A 5 8.10 17.11 0.38
C GLY A 5 8.65 16.20 -0.73
N ASN A 6 9.84 15.60 -0.55
CA ASN A 6 10.43 14.72 -1.56
C ASN A 6 9.73 13.36 -1.53
N LYS A 7 8.71 13.20 -2.37
CA LYS A 7 7.90 11.98 -2.45
C LYS A 7 8.72 10.73 -2.71
N LYS A 8 9.67 10.78 -3.66
CA LYS A 8 10.50 9.63 -4.01
C LYS A 8 11.31 9.14 -2.80
N GLU A 9 12.01 10.06 -2.13
CA GLU A 9 12.76 9.72 -0.92
C GLU A 9 11.86 9.23 0.22
N ILE A 10 10.62 9.73 0.33
CA ILE A 10 9.69 9.22 1.35
C ILE A 10 9.42 7.74 1.06
N LEU A 11 9.00 7.41 -0.17
CA LEU A 11 8.66 6.04 -0.57
C LEU A 11 9.86 5.10 -0.39
N GLU A 12 11.06 5.49 -0.85
CA GLU A 12 12.29 4.69 -0.71
C GLU A 12 12.67 4.37 0.75
N ASN A 13 12.20 5.17 1.71
CA ASN A 13 12.45 4.96 3.13
C ASN A 13 11.26 4.36 3.90
N LEU A 14 10.12 4.11 3.24
CA LEU A 14 8.97 3.47 3.87
C LEU A 14 9.28 2.00 4.14
N HIS A 15 9.34 1.66 5.42
CA HIS A 15 9.48 0.27 5.86
C HIS A 15 8.76 0.06 7.18
N ASN A 16 8.51 -1.20 7.48
CA ASN A 16 7.93 -1.62 8.76
C ASN A 16 8.68 -2.86 9.25
N ASP A 17 9.28 -2.74 10.44
CA ASP A 17 10.08 -3.80 11.06
C ASP A 17 9.29 -5.08 11.35
N PHE A 18 7.96 -4.99 11.49
CA PHE A 18 7.09 -6.15 11.68
C PHE A 18 6.77 -6.88 10.36
N GLU A 19 6.97 -6.25 9.20
CA GLU A 19 6.54 -6.82 7.92
C GLU A 19 7.16 -8.18 7.61
N PRO A 20 8.47 -8.43 7.80
CA PRO A 20 9.05 -9.74 7.56
C PRO A 20 8.45 -10.85 8.43
N LEU A 21 8.06 -10.53 9.67
CA LEU A 21 7.39 -11.46 10.58
C LEU A 21 5.92 -11.65 10.18
N ALA A 22 5.21 -10.57 9.85
CA ALA A 22 3.83 -10.62 9.42
C ALA A 22 3.66 -11.44 8.14
N VAL A 23 4.57 -11.32 7.17
CA VAL A 23 4.58 -12.10 5.93
C VAL A 23 4.78 -13.59 6.21
N LYS A 24 5.64 -13.94 7.18
CA LYS A 24 5.83 -15.34 7.61
C LYS A 24 4.55 -15.91 8.23
N CYS A 25 3.87 -15.14 9.07
CA CYS A 25 2.62 -15.56 9.71
C CYS A 25 1.44 -15.60 8.73
N CYS A 26 1.39 -14.68 7.77
CA CYS A 26 0.31 -14.56 6.80
C CYS A 26 0.90 -14.27 5.40
N PRO A 27 1.24 -15.31 4.61
CA PRO A 27 1.79 -15.15 3.27
C PRO A 27 0.87 -14.38 2.29
N LYS A 28 -0.43 -14.29 2.61
CA LYS A 28 -1.42 -13.52 1.84
C LYS A 28 -1.09 -12.03 1.80
N ILE A 29 -0.31 -11.51 2.75
CA ILE A 29 0.22 -10.14 2.73
C ILE A 29 0.97 -9.89 1.42
N THR A 30 1.88 -10.80 1.03
CA THR A 30 2.65 -10.67 -0.22
C THR A 30 1.72 -10.60 -1.42
N SER A 31 0.67 -11.42 -1.46
CA SER A 31 -0.31 -11.37 -2.55
C SER A 31 -1.06 -10.04 -2.61
N ILE A 32 -1.45 -9.47 -1.47
CA ILE A 32 -2.11 -8.15 -1.42
C ILE A 32 -1.15 -7.05 -1.88
N LYS A 33 0.11 -7.08 -1.45
CA LYS A 33 1.15 -6.14 -1.91
C LYS A 33 1.31 -6.22 -3.44
N SER A 34 1.46 -7.44 -3.98
CA SER A 34 1.56 -7.64 -5.43
C SER A 34 0.33 -7.15 -6.19
N ASP A 35 -0.88 -7.39 -5.68
CA ASP A 35 -2.11 -6.90 -6.29
C ASP A 35 -2.16 -5.36 -6.37
N LEU A 36 -1.71 -4.66 -5.33
CA LEU A 36 -1.61 -3.20 -5.33
C LEU A 36 -0.57 -2.70 -6.33
N ILE A 37 0.62 -3.29 -6.37
CA ILE A 37 1.68 -2.94 -7.34
C ILE A 37 1.21 -3.19 -8.78
N ASN A 38 0.51 -4.31 -9.03
CA ASN A 38 -0.07 -4.63 -10.34
C ASN A 38 -1.23 -3.70 -10.73
N ASN A 39 -1.72 -2.86 -9.81
CA ASN A 39 -2.71 -1.83 -10.06
C ASN A 39 -2.09 -0.43 -9.90
N ASP A 40 -0.82 -0.25 -10.28
CA ASP A 40 -0.11 1.03 -10.36
C ASP A 40 0.26 1.68 -9.01
N ALA A 41 0.28 0.92 -7.91
CA ALA A 41 0.88 1.42 -6.69
C ALA A 41 2.40 1.59 -6.86
N LEU A 42 2.93 2.75 -6.47
CA LEU A 42 4.35 3.07 -6.47
C LEU A 42 5.12 2.26 -5.41
N ASP A 43 4.49 2.07 -4.25
CA ASP A 43 5.00 1.25 -3.17
C ASP A 43 3.86 0.76 -2.27
N THR A 44 4.15 -0.20 -1.41
CA THR A 44 3.20 -0.80 -0.49
C THR A 44 3.81 -1.03 0.89
N LEU A 45 3.02 -0.81 1.94
CA LEU A 45 3.48 -0.88 3.32
C LEU A 45 2.45 -1.58 4.22
N LEU A 46 2.93 -2.44 5.12
CA LEU A 46 2.14 -2.88 6.28
C LEU A 46 1.90 -1.71 7.24
N ALA A 47 0.64 -1.39 7.54
CA ALA A 47 0.31 -0.34 8.49
C ALA A 47 0.34 -0.84 9.94
N GLY A 48 1.33 -0.40 10.71
CA GLY A 48 1.51 -0.76 12.12
C GLY A 48 1.81 -2.25 12.33
N SER A 49 1.35 -2.84 13.42
CA SER A 49 1.50 -4.27 13.70
C SER A 49 0.34 -5.14 13.18
N GLY A 50 -0.65 -4.53 12.53
CA GLY A 50 -1.84 -5.20 12.01
C GLY A 50 -1.62 -5.84 10.63
N PHE A 51 -2.70 -6.28 9.98
CA PHE A 51 -2.68 -6.88 8.63
C PHE A 51 -3.19 -5.94 7.52
N SER A 52 -3.32 -4.65 7.83
CA SER A 52 -3.73 -3.65 6.85
C SER A 52 -2.55 -3.30 5.94
N ILE A 53 -2.75 -3.40 4.62
CA ILE A 53 -1.75 -3.03 3.62
C ILE A 53 -2.19 -1.74 2.96
N VAL A 54 -1.26 -0.79 2.85
CA VAL A 54 -1.47 0.50 2.19
C VAL A 54 -0.68 0.50 0.89
N GLY A 55 -1.33 0.91 -0.21
CA GLY A 55 -0.66 1.22 -1.48
C GLY A 55 -0.61 2.73 -1.69
N PHE A 56 0.54 3.23 -2.15
CA PHE A 56 0.75 4.64 -2.46
C PHE A 56 0.69 4.85 -3.98
N PHE A 57 -0.01 5.89 -4.43
CA PHE A 57 -0.24 6.16 -5.85
C PHE A 57 0.26 7.55 -6.24
N ASP A 58 0.49 7.80 -7.53
CA ASP A 58 0.93 9.11 -8.01
C ASP A 58 -0.23 10.08 -8.18
N SER A 59 -1.35 9.57 -8.68
CA SER A 59 -2.56 10.34 -8.89
C SER A 59 -3.77 9.76 -8.15
N LYS A 60 -4.74 10.64 -7.90
CA LYS A 60 -6.07 10.24 -7.41
C LYS A 60 -6.74 9.23 -8.36
N ASN A 61 -6.56 9.41 -9.67
CA ASN A 61 -7.17 8.53 -10.67
C ASN A 61 -6.62 7.11 -10.59
N GLU A 62 -5.30 6.94 -10.46
CA GLU A 62 -4.67 5.62 -10.23
C GLU A 62 -5.24 4.94 -8.98
N ALA A 63 -5.28 5.66 -7.85
CA ALA A 63 -5.80 5.11 -6.60
C ALA A 63 -7.28 4.68 -6.71
N VAL A 64 -8.10 5.47 -7.41
CA VAL A 64 -9.53 5.15 -7.65
C VAL A 64 -9.67 3.95 -8.59
N ASN A 65 -8.85 3.85 -9.63
CA ASN A 65 -8.85 2.71 -10.54
C ASN A 65 -8.44 1.43 -9.82
N ALA A 66 -7.36 1.46 -9.05
CA ALA A 66 -6.93 0.35 -8.21
C ALA A 66 -8.02 -0.10 -7.24
N PHE A 67 -8.66 0.84 -6.54
CA PHE A 67 -9.79 0.54 -5.67
C PHE A 67 -10.94 -0.14 -6.42
N ASN A 68 -11.34 0.38 -7.58
CA ASN A 68 -12.42 -0.18 -8.38
C ASN A 68 -12.12 -1.59 -8.89
N ASN A 69 -10.87 -1.87 -9.25
CA ASN A 69 -10.41 -3.19 -9.68
C ASN A 69 -10.33 -4.19 -8.52
N LEU A 70 -9.90 -3.73 -7.34
CA LEU A 70 -9.62 -4.61 -6.20
C LEU A 70 -10.82 -4.83 -5.27
N LYS A 71 -11.83 -3.95 -5.27
CA LYS A 71 -13.04 -4.10 -4.43
C LYS A 71 -13.87 -5.35 -4.74
N VAL A 72 -13.75 -5.91 -5.94
CA VAL A 72 -14.41 -7.19 -6.29
C VAL A 72 -13.70 -8.40 -5.66
N LYS A 73 -12.40 -8.28 -5.37
CA LYS A 73 -11.55 -9.32 -4.77
C LYS A 73 -11.48 -9.20 -3.26
N TYR A 74 -11.43 -7.97 -2.73
CA TYR A 74 -11.26 -7.68 -1.32
C TYR A 74 -12.50 -6.99 -0.74
N LYS A 75 -13.17 -7.66 0.21
CA LYS A 75 -14.35 -7.11 0.89
C LYS A 75 -14.02 -5.86 1.72
N ASN A 76 -12.84 -5.84 2.34
CA ASN A 76 -12.37 -4.76 3.21
C ASN A 76 -11.24 -4.00 2.51
N ILE A 77 -11.62 -3.07 1.64
CA ILE A 77 -10.70 -2.15 0.97
C ILE A 77 -11.29 -0.75 1.03
N PHE A 78 -10.43 0.25 1.21
CA PHE A 78 -10.82 1.64 1.32
C PHE A 78 -9.92 2.48 0.43
N TYR A 79 -10.51 3.43 -0.27
CA TYR A 79 -9.79 4.55 -0.85
C TYR A 79 -9.71 5.67 0.18
N ALA A 80 -8.53 6.24 0.36
CA ALA A 80 -8.30 7.39 1.24
C ALA A 80 -7.44 8.43 0.53
N SER A 81 -7.70 9.70 0.80
CA SER A 81 -6.90 10.83 0.34
C SER A 81 -6.87 11.91 1.40
N THR A 82 -5.72 12.54 1.61
CA THR A 82 -5.59 13.72 2.45
C THR A 82 -5.87 14.98 1.63
N LYS A 83 -6.35 16.05 2.29
CA LYS A 83 -6.55 17.37 1.68
C LYS A 83 -5.22 18.09 1.52
#